data_AF-A0A1Q7L7N1-F1
#
_entry.id   AF-A0A1Q7L7N1-F1
#
_cell.length_a   1.000
_cell.length_b   1.000
_cell.length_c   1.000
_cell.angle_alpha   90.00
_cell.angle_beta   90.00
_cell.angle_gamma   90.00
#
_symmetry.space_group_name_H-M   'P 1'
#
loop_
_entity.id
_entity.type
_entity.pdbx_description
1 polymer ?
#
loop_
_entity_poly.entity_id
_entity_poly.type
_entity_poly.pdbx_seq_one_letter_code
_entity_poly.pdbx_strand_id
1 'polypeptide(L)'
;MPDRNESPKTAMSDLPDCWPPLPLASWKDTYATLHMWTQIVGKVRLALTPRVNHWWNVPLYVCARGLTTTAIPYAGRTFELRFDFLNHELVLQTNDGQVKSLPLFPRSVADFYQAFMSMLDLAGIEVKIWKMPVEIPDPIPFDQDRVHASYDPEYARRFWQILVSVDRVFQEFRSRFLGKSSPVHFFWGSFDHAVTRFSGRPAPERSGADSITREAYSHEVSSVGFWPGAGIEGPAFYSYMAPEPPGFRESRVRPDAATYHPQLNEFILMYDDVRGATSPCAALLDFCQSTYEAGAQLAHWDRQALEKPSLPCRVTKTPWYWWCWGSRRCWGPIESSCACTRRVRGPRASRAWGEADP
;
A
#
# COMPACT_ATOMS: atom_id res chain seq x y z
N MET A 1 -28.43 14.05 33.60
CA MET A 1 -28.27 13.89 32.15
C MET A 1 -26.90 14.43 31.78
N PRO A 2 -25.96 13.63 31.27
CA PRO A 2 -24.73 14.17 30.70
C PRO A 2 -24.93 14.45 29.21
N ASP A 3 -24.43 15.61 28.79
CA ASP A 3 -24.47 16.14 27.43
C ASP A 3 -24.07 15.13 26.36
N ARG A 4 -24.99 14.91 25.40
CA ARG A 4 -24.69 14.35 24.09
C ARG A 4 -24.34 15.51 23.16
N ASN A 5 -23.06 15.86 23.03
CA ASN A 5 -22.55 16.63 21.89
C ASN A 5 -21.01 16.60 21.83
N GLU A 6 -20.40 15.42 21.93
CA GLU A 6 -19.10 15.23 21.26
C GLU A 6 -19.39 14.84 19.82
N SER A 7 -19.20 15.80 18.90
CA SER A 7 -19.07 15.51 17.47
C SER A 7 -18.06 14.36 17.31
N PRO A 8 -18.32 13.36 16.44
CA PRO A 8 -17.38 12.26 16.26
C PRO A 8 -16.01 12.85 15.90
N LYS A 9 -15.01 12.63 16.75
CA LYS A 9 -13.63 13.06 16.46
C LYS A 9 -13.20 12.34 15.19
N THR A 10 -13.13 13.06 14.08
CA THR A 10 -12.54 12.58 12.84
C THR A 10 -11.16 12.04 13.18
N ALA A 11 -10.89 10.78 12.82
CA ALA A 11 -9.57 10.21 13.02
C ALA A 11 -8.55 11.12 12.32
N MET A 12 -7.34 11.32 12.91
CA MET A 12 -6.29 12.15 12.28
C MET A 12 -6.00 11.76 10.84
N SER A 13 -6.29 10.52 10.52
CA SER A 13 -6.02 9.85 9.28
C SER A 13 -7.11 10.03 8.21
N ASP A 14 -8.23 10.63 8.61
CA ASP A 14 -9.36 11.05 7.78
C ASP A 14 -9.37 12.58 7.57
N LEU A 15 -8.34 13.29 8.07
CA LEU A 15 -8.24 14.73 7.86
C LEU A 15 -8.07 15.05 6.37
N PRO A 16 -8.64 16.16 5.87
CA PRO A 16 -8.54 16.56 4.46
C PRO A 16 -7.11 16.58 3.91
N ASP A 17 -6.13 16.98 4.73
CA ASP A 17 -4.71 17.05 4.33
C ASP A 17 -4.08 15.66 4.07
N CYS A 18 -4.67 14.59 4.59
CA CYS A 18 -4.25 13.21 4.29
C CYS A 18 -4.78 12.71 2.95
N TRP A 19 -5.80 13.37 2.40
CA TRP A 19 -6.47 13.03 1.15
C TRP A 19 -6.50 14.27 0.25
N PRO A 20 -5.33 14.77 -0.21
CA PRO A 20 -5.26 15.98 -1.00
C PRO A 20 -5.88 15.79 -2.40
N PRO A 21 -6.48 16.82 -3.01
CA PRO A 21 -7.01 16.71 -4.35
C PRO A 21 -5.89 16.43 -5.37
N LEU A 22 -6.14 15.51 -6.31
CA LEU A 22 -5.23 15.15 -7.39
C LEU A 22 -5.93 15.20 -8.77
N PRO A 23 -6.33 16.40 -9.27
CA PRO A 23 -7.00 16.50 -10.56
C PRO A 23 -6.08 16.03 -11.69
N LEU A 24 -6.56 15.10 -12.52
CA LEU A 24 -5.76 14.50 -13.59
C LEU A 24 -5.20 15.54 -14.55
N ALA A 25 -5.99 16.55 -14.91
CA ALA A 25 -5.56 17.61 -15.83
C ALA A 25 -4.28 18.34 -15.38
N SER A 26 -4.09 18.48 -14.06
CA SER A 26 -2.93 19.18 -13.49
C SER A 26 -1.73 18.27 -13.21
N TRP A 27 -1.98 16.97 -12.99
CA TRP A 27 -0.96 15.98 -12.58
C TRP A 27 -0.43 15.12 -13.75
N LYS A 28 -1.20 14.97 -14.83
CA LYS A 28 -0.95 14.00 -15.92
C LYS A 28 0.47 14.03 -16.53
N ASP A 29 1.08 15.21 -16.66
CA ASP A 29 2.41 15.31 -17.29
C ASP A 29 3.52 14.85 -16.33
N THR A 30 3.36 15.15 -15.03
CA THR A 30 4.24 14.62 -13.98
C THR A 30 4.02 13.12 -13.80
N TYR A 31 2.77 12.66 -13.84
CA TYR A 31 2.40 11.25 -13.83
C TYR A 31 3.12 10.47 -14.93
N ALA A 32 2.98 10.89 -16.18
CA ALA A 32 3.55 10.18 -17.32
C ALA A 32 5.09 10.08 -17.23
N THR A 33 5.74 11.16 -16.80
CA THR A 33 7.20 11.19 -16.60
C THR A 33 7.62 10.30 -15.42
N LEU A 34 6.96 10.42 -14.28
CA LEU A 34 7.28 9.63 -13.09
C LEU A 34 7.00 8.14 -13.29
N HIS A 35 5.97 7.80 -14.07
CA HIS A 35 5.70 6.42 -14.48
C HIS A 35 6.92 5.81 -15.15
N MET A 36 7.51 6.48 -16.15
CA MET A 36 8.70 5.99 -16.82
C MET A 36 9.90 5.86 -15.86
N TRP A 37 10.10 6.84 -14.97
CA TRP A 37 11.18 6.77 -13.98
C TRP A 37 11.03 5.58 -13.03
N THR A 38 9.81 5.31 -12.56
CA THR A 38 9.54 4.12 -11.73
C THR A 38 9.74 2.83 -12.49
N GLN A 39 9.42 2.77 -13.80
CA GLN A 39 9.73 1.59 -14.62
C GLN A 39 11.24 1.35 -14.74
N ILE A 40 12.04 2.40 -14.96
CA ILE A 40 13.50 2.29 -15.04
C ILE A 40 14.08 1.67 -13.77
N VAL A 41 13.71 2.23 -12.60
CA VAL A 41 14.14 1.72 -11.29
C VAL A 41 13.61 0.32 -11.03
N GLY A 42 12.34 0.08 -11.36
CA GLY A 42 11.67 -1.20 -11.23
C GLY A 42 12.31 -2.31 -12.05
N LYS A 43 12.83 -2.00 -13.24
CA LYS A 43 13.53 -2.98 -14.09
C LYS A 43 14.91 -3.36 -13.55
N VAL A 44 15.59 -2.46 -12.82
CA VAL A 44 16.81 -2.83 -12.08
C VAL A 44 16.48 -3.86 -11.00
N ARG A 45 15.41 -3.62 -10.23
CA ARG A 45 14.91 -4.59 -9.27
C ARG A 45 14.57 -5.92 -9.95
N LEU A 46 13.78 -5.91 -11.02
CA LEU A 46 13.43 -7.11 -11.80
C LEU A 46 14.66 -7.90 -12.25
N ALA A 47 15.73 -7.23 -12.68
CA ALA A 47 16.94 -7.87 -13.17
C ALA A 47 17.80 -8.51 -12.07
N LEU A 48 17.83 -7.91 -10.88
CA LEU A 48 18.78 -8.27 -9.81
C LEU A 48 18.14 -9.09 -8.67
N THR A 49 16.85 -9.38 -8.77
CA THR A 49 16.08 -10.02 -7.71
C THR A 49 15.61 -11.41 -8.14
N PRO A 50 15.72 -12.44 -7.28
CA PRO A 50 15.18 -13.75 -7.56
C PRO A 50 13.68 -13.67 -7.86
N ARG A 51 13.24 -14.37 -8.91
CA ARG A 51 11.82 -14.41 -9.26
C ARG A 51 10.99 -15.01 -8.13
N VAL A 52 9.89 -14.35 -7.81
CA VAL A 52 8.87 -14.85 -6.87
C VAL A 52 7.56 -14.98 -7.64
N ASN A 53 6.76 -15.97 -7.26
CA ASN A 53 5.45 -16.23 -7.87
C ASN A 53 4.61 -14.94 -7.98
N HIS A 54 3.80 -14.86 -9.03
CA HIS A 54 3.00 -13.67 -9.36
C HIS A 54 3.82 -12.38 -9.51
N TRP A 55 5.10 -12.49 -9.86
CA TRP A 55 6.03 -11.36 -10.04
C TRP A 55 6.24 -10.51 -8.78
N TRP A 56 6.00 -11.06 -7.59
CA TRP A 56 6.07 -10.30 -6.33
C TRP A 56 7.46 -9.82 -5.92
N ASN A 57 8.49 -10.22 -6.66
CA ASN A 57 9.85 -9.73 -6.45
C ASN A 57 10.10 -8.36 -7.10
N VAL A 58 9.22 -7.94 -8.01
CA VAL A 58 9.34 -6.77 -8.89
C VAL A 58 8.79 -5.44 -8.34
N PRO A 59 7.75 -5.40 -7.49
CA PRO A 59 7.10 -4.15 -7.07
C PRO A 59 7.99 -3.19 -6.28
N LEU A 60 7.53 -1.95 -6.19
CA LEU A 60 7.96 -0.98 -5.18
C LEU A 60 7.01 -1.03 -3.98
N TYR A 61 7.42 -0.44 -2.87
CA TYR A 61 6.66 -0.39 -1.63
C TYR A 61 6.58 1.04 -1.12
N VAL A 62 5.42 1.44 -0.60
CA VAL A 62 5.25 2.73 0.06
C VAL A 62 6.09 2.76 1.33
N CYS A 63 6.83 3.84 1.52
CA CYS A 63 7.60 4.10 2.73
C CYS A 63 7.30 5.51 3.27
N ALA A 64 7.90 5.85 4.41
CA ALA A 64 7.66 7.10 5.12
C ALA A 64 8.02 8.38 4.33
N ARG A 65 8.64 8.27 3.16
CA ARG A 65 9.09 9.41 2.33
C ARG A 65 8.76 9.26 0.84
N GLY A 66 8.28 8.10 0.40
CA GLY A 66 7.97 7.85 -1.00
C GLY A 66 7.84 6.36 -1.33
N LEU A 67 8.58 5.91 -2.34
CA LEU A 67 8.54 4.53 -2.84
C LEU A 67 9.93 3.90 -2.77
N THR A 68 10.02 2.67 -2.29
CA THR A 68 11.28 1.94 -2.18
C THR A 68 11.23 0.62 -2.93
N THR A 69 12.30 0.29 -3.63
CA THR A 69 12.67 -1.11 -3.82
C THR A 69 13.14 -1.52 -2.43
N THR A 70 12.61 -2.47 -1.69
CA THR A 70 13.34 -2.93 -0.49
C THR A 70 14.75 -3.43 -0.85
N ALA A 71 15.54 -3.88 0.13
CA ALA A 71 16.83 -4.54 -0.09
C ALA A 71 16.90 -5.42 -1.36
N ILE A 72 17.87 -5.11 -2.23
CA ILE A 72 18.24 -5.85 -3.45
C ILE A 72 19.63 -6.47 -3.21
N PRO A 73 19.78 -7.81 -3.31
CA PRO A 73 21.08 -8.45 -3.22
C PRO A 73 21.92 -8.20 -4.47
N TYR A 74 23.23 -7.93 -4.31
CA TYR A 74 24.13 -7.70 -5.44
C TYR A 74 25.59 -8.03 -5.09
N ALA A 75 26.18 -9.05 -5.72
CA ALA A 75 27.62 -9.39 -5.64
C ALA A 75 28.20 -9.40 -4.20
N GLY A 76 27.49 -9.99 -3.22
CA GLY A 76 27.91 -10.03 -1.82
C GLY A 76 27.58 -8.76 -1.00
N ARG A 77 26.99 -7.76 -1.63
CA ARG A 77 26.46 -6.53 -1.03
C ARG A 77 24.94 -6.51 -1.09
N THR A 78 24.34 -5.50 -0.49
CA THR A 78 22.91 -5.20 -0.59
C THR A 78 22.73 -3.71 -0.77
N PHE A 79 21.81 -3.32 -1.64
CA PHE A 79 21.45 -1.92 -1.81
C PHE A 79 19.94 -1.75 -1.91
N GLU A 80 19.47 -0.54 -1.68
CA GLU A 80 18.08 -0.14 -1.92
C GLU A 80 18.04 1.17 -2.70
N LEU A 81 16.98 1.32 -3.49
CA LEU A 81 16.63 2.53 -4.20
C LEU A 81 15.32 3.08 -3.63
N ARG A 82 15.30 4.37 -3.31
CA ARG A 82 14.13 5.05 -2.76
C ARG A 82 13.86 6.36 -3.51
N PHE A 83 12.69 6.46 -4.11
CA PHE A 83 12.12 7.76 -4.47
C PHE A 83 11.72 8.48 -3.18
N ASP A 84 12.34 9.62 -2.93
CA ASP A 84 12.04 10.52 -1.82
C ASP A 84 11.26 11.72 -2.37
N PHE A 85 9.96 11.74 -2.15
CA PHE A 85 9.06 12.80 -2.63
C PHE A 85 8.95 13.97 -1.66
N LEU A 86 9.72 13.98 -0.58
CA LEU A 86 9.85 15.14 0.32
C LEU A 86 11.08 15.98 -0.03
N ASN A 87 12.22 15.32 -0.29
CA ASN A 87 13.44 15.99 -0.74
C ASN A 87 13.54 16.07 -2.27
N HIS A 88 12.65 15.39 -3.00
CA HIS A 88 12.66 15.28 -4.46
C HIS A 88 13.98 14.72 -5.00
N GLU A 89 14.34 13.53 -4.54
CA GLU A 89 15.54 12.81 -4.97
C GLU A 89 15.28 11.30 -5.07
N LEU A 90 15.97 10.61 -5.97
CA LEU A 90 16.14 9.16 -5.95
C LEU A 90 17.42 8.84 -5.19
N VAL A 91 17.30 8.14 -4.06
CA VAL A 91 18.43 7.80 -3.19
C VAL A 91 18.81 6.34 -3.40
N LEU A 92 20.10 6.08 -3.61
CA LEU A 92 20.73 4.77 -3.54
C LEU A 92 21.47 4.65 -2.22
N GLN A 93 21.18 3.60 -1.46
CA GLN A 93 21.88 3.29 -0.21
C GLN A 93 22.39 1.85 -0.25
N THR A 94 23.63 1.63 0.16
CA THR A 94 24.25 0.31 0.25
C THR A 94 24.49 -0.06 1.72
N ASN A 95 24.61 -1.37 1.99
CA ASN A 95 24.92 -1.87 3.33
C ASN A 95 26.37 -1.61 3.79
N ASP A 96 27.24 -1.15 2.89
CA ASP A 96 28.62 -0.71 3.20
C ASP A 96 28.72 0.80 3.47
N GLY A 97 27.58 1.50 3.55
CA GLY A 97 27.49 2.90 3.96
C GLY A 97 27.56 3.92 2.82
N GLN A 98 27.70 3.47 1.56
CA GLN A 98 27.62 4.36 0.42
C GLN A 98 26.20 4.90 0.25
N VAL A 99 26.12 6.22 0.04
CA VAL A 99 24.88 6.91 -0.31
C VAL A 99 25.14 7.75 -1.55
N LYS A 100 24.27 7.61 -2.56
CA LYS A 100 24.23 8.46 -3.75
C LYS A 100 22.81 8.97 -3.91
N SER A 101 22.64 10.17 -4.48
CA SER A 101 21.33 10.67 -4.83
C SER A 101 21.30 11.33 -6.20
N LEU A 102 20.13 11.27 -6.82
CA LEU A 102 19.82 11.86 -8.10
C LEU A 102 18.59 12.78 -7.93
N PRO A 103 18.71 14.10 -8.14
CA PRO A 103 17.57 15.01 -7.95
C PRO A 103 16.45 14.75 -8.97
N LEU A 104 15.21 14.87 -8.50
CA LEU A 104 13.98 14.78 -9.27
C LEU A 104 13.50 16.19 -9.58
N PHE A 105 13.63 16.59 -10.84
CA PHE A 105 13.24 17.91 -11.36
C PHE A 105 12.81 17.76 -12.83
N PRO A 106 12.17 18.76 -13.45
CA PRO A 106 11.79 18.69 -14.86
C PRO A 106 12.98 18.38 -15.76
N ARG A 107 12.99 17.17 -16.35
CA ARG A 107 14.01 16.66 -17.27
C ARG A 107 13.44 15.50 -18.05
N SER A 108 13.96 15.29 -19.26
CA SER A 108 13.52 14.16 -20.08
C SER A 108 13.81 12.80 -19.43
N VAL A 109 12.96 11.82 -19.73
CA VAL A 109 13.18 10.41 -19.34
C VAL A 109 14.53 9.91 -19.83
N ALA A 110 14.95 10.27 -21.05
CA ALA A 110 16.27 9.94 -21.59
C ALA A 110 17.42 10.48 -20.72
N ASP A 111 17.34 11.74 -20.28
CA ASP A 111 18.36 12.28 -19.39
C ASP A 111 18.34 11.55 -18.05
N PHE A 112 17.17 11.33 -17.46
CA PHE A 112 17.04 10.63 -16.19
C PHE A 112 17.65 9.22 -16.27
N TYR A 113 17.33 8.48 -17.34
CA TYR A 113 17.87 7.15 -17.61
C TYR A 113 19.41 7.17 -17.61
N GLN A 114 20.03 8.07 -18.37
CA GLN A 114 21.50 8.16 -18.44
C GLN A 114 22.11 8.47 -17.07
N ALA A 115 21.57 9.46 -16.36
CA ALA A 115 22.10 9.83 -15.05
C ALA A 115 21.91 8.74 -13.99
N PHE A 116 20.78 8.01 -14.04
CA PHE A 116 20.53 6.89 -13.15
C PHE A 116 21.48 5.72 -13.42
N MET A 117 21.69 5.35 -14.69
CA MET A 117 22.66 4.30 -15.05
C MET A 117 24.08 4.69 -14.66
N SER A 118 24.48 5.95 -14.83
CA SER A 118 25.76 6.46 -14.33
C SER A 118 25.86 6.43 -12.80
N MET A 119 24.77 6.71 -12.07
CA MET A 119 24.75 6.60 -10.61
C MET A 119 24.98 5.15 -10.14
N LEU A 120 24.40 4.16 -10.82
CA LEU A 120 24.64 2.75 -10.53
C LEU A 120 26.09 2.34 -10.83
N ASP A 121 26.64 2.76 -11.98
CA ASP A 121 28.03 2.50 -12.36
C ASP A 121 29.03 3.07 -11.34
N LEU A 122 28.82 4.32 -10.91
CA LEU A 122 29.63 4.96 -9.85
C LEU A 122 29.49 4.29 -8.46
N ALA A 123 28.42 3.51 -8.25
CA ALA A 123 28.23 2.67 -7.06
C ALA A 123 28.82 1.25 -7.22
N GLY A 124 29.39 0.95 -8.39
CA GLY A 124 29.88 -0.37 -8.76
C GLY A 124 28.76 -1.40 -8.92
N ILE A 125 27.58 -0.96 -9.35
CA ILE A 125 26.42 -1.81 -9.63
C ILE A 125 26.25 -1.88 -11.15
N GLU A 126 26.69 -2.99 -11.72
CA GLU A 126 26.56 -3.30 -13.14
C GLU A 126 25.25 -4.03 -13.38
N VAL A 127 24.38 -3.46 -14.20
CA VAL A 127 23.10 -4.05 -14.57
C VAL A 127 22.72 -3.69 -15.99
N LYS A 128 22.13 -4.65 -16.71
CA LYS A 128 21.51 -4.41 -18.01
C LYS A 128 20.00 -4.53 -17.85
N ILE A 129 19.27 -3.49 -18.25
CA ILE A 129 17.81 -3.49 -18.26
C ILE A 129 17.29 -3.36 -19.69
N TRP A 130 16.15 -4.01 -19.96
CA TRP A 130 15.46 -3.83 -21.23
C TRP A 130 14.79 -2.45 -21.28
N LYS A 131 15.18 -1.62 -22.23
CA LYS A 131 14.88 -0.18 -22.25
C LYS A 131 13.46 0.19 -22.69
N MET A 132 12.68 -0.77 -23.17
CA MET A 132 11.29 -0.49 -23.57
C MET A 132 10.38 -0.45 -22.34
N PRO A 133 9.60 0.64 -22.16
CA PRO A 133 8.47 0.64 -21.26
C PRO A 133 7.49 -0.50 -21.58
N VAL A 134 6.73 -0.92 -20.58
CA VAL A 134 5.64 -1.90 -20.71
C VAL A 134 4.34 -1.30 -20.21
N GLU A 135 3.21 -1.94 -20.57
CA GLU A 135 1.88 -1.59 -20.04
C GLU A 135 1.45 -0.13 -20.31
N ILE A 136 2.00 0.47 -21.37
CA ILE A 136 1.61 1.78 -21.89
C ILE A 136 1.36 1.70 -23.41
N PRO A 137 0.45 2.51 -23.95
CA PRO A 137 0.30 2.66 -25.40
C PRO A 137 1.52 3.37 -25.99
N ASP A 138 1.91 2.97 -27.20
CA ASP A 138 2.95 3.61 -28.01
C ASP A 138 4.27 3.93 -27.25
N PRO A 139 4.95 2.91 -26.67
CA PRO A 139 6.10 3.13 -25.80
C PRO A 139 7.32 3.67 -26.54
N ILE A 140 7.95 4.71 -25.98
CA ILE A 140 9.24 5.24 -26.42
C ILE A 140 10.36 4.61 -25.58
N PRO A 141 11.45 4.08 -26.17
CA PRO A 141 12.58 3.57 -25.40
C PRO A 141 13.11 4.62 -24.41
N PHE A 142 13.41 4.21 -23.17
CA PHE A 142 13.78 5.16 -22.11
C PHE A 142 14.96 6.07 -22.47
N ASP A 143 15.97 5.54 -23.19
CA ASP A 143 17.16 6.29 -23.59
C ASP A 143 16.92 7.25 -24.77
N GLN A 144 15.72 7.22 -25.35
CA GLN A 144 15.30 8.05 -26.49
C GLN A 144 14.11 8.96 -26.15
N ASP A 145 13.44 8.71 -25.03
CA ASP A 145 12.25 9.46 -24.62
C ASP A 145 12.61 10.89 -24.17
N ARG A 146 12.41 11.81 -25.12
CA ARG A 146 12.51 13.26 -24.96
C ARG A 146 11.15 13.93 -24.82
N VAL A 147 10.06 13.17 -24.91
CA VAL A 147 8.67 13.67 -24.87
C VAL A 147 8.24 13.87 -23.43
N HIS A 148 8.42 12.85 -22.59
CA HIS A 148 8.09 12.95 -21.17
C HIS A 148 9.22 13.66 -20.41
N ALA A 149 8.95 14.87 -19.90
CA ALA A 149 9.97 15.70 -19.26
C ALA A 149 9.46 16.56 -18.09
N SER A 150 8.22 16.39 -17.67
CA SER A 150 7.59 17.23 -16.65
C SER A 150 7.73 16.62 -15.27
N TYR A 151 8.03 17.45 -14.27
CA TYR A 151 8.00 17.03 -12.87
C TYR A 151 7.63 18.20 -11.97
N ASP A 152 6.45 18.13 -11.38
CA ASP A 152 6.02 19.06 -10.34
C ASP A 152 6.20 18.42 -8.95
N PRO A 153 7.11 18.95 -8.12
CA PRO A 153 7.32 18.50 -6.75
C PRO A 153 6.03 18.45 -5.91
N GLU A 154 5.11 19.39 -6.12
CA GLU A 154 3.89 19.51 -5.34
C GLU A 154 2.93 18.34 -5.63
N TYR A 155 2.70 18.02 -6.90
CA TYR A 155 1.84 16.90 -7.28
C TYR A 155 2.47 15.55 -6.95
N ALA A 156 3.80 15.40 -7.09
CA ALA A 156 4.50 14.19 -6.64
C ALA A 156 4.32 13.94 -5.13
N ARG A 157 4.35 15.02 -4.32
CA ARG A 157 4.09 14.94 -2.89
C ARG A 157 2.65 14.58 -2.58
N ARG A 158 1.67 15.21 -3.24
CA ARG A 158 0.24 14.89 -3.08
C ARG A 158 -0.05 13.43 -3.43
N PHE A 159 0.48 12.95 -4.55
CA PHE A 159 0.38 11.55 -4.97
C PHE A 159 0.92 10.62 -3.87
N TRP A 160 2.10 10.90 -3.32
CA TRP A 160 2.66 10.11 -2.23
C TRP A 160 1.80 10.15 -0.95
N GLN A 161 1.26 11.30 -0.57
CA GLN A 161 0.36 11.41 0.59
C GLN A 161 -0.88 10.53 0.41
N ILE A 162 -1.44 10.49 -0.80
CA ILE A 162 -2.54 9.59 -1.15
C ILE A 162 -2.10 8.13 -1.00
N LEU A 163 -0.94 7.75 -1.55
CA LEU A 163 -0.42 6.39 -1.41
C LEU A 163 -0.25 5.98 0.07
N VAL A 164 0.23 6.86 0.94
CA VAL A 164 0.35 6.57 2.38
C VAL A 164 -1.02 6.33 3.02
N SER A 165 -2.01 7.13 2.66
CA SER A 165 -3.39 6.99 3.16
C SER A 165 -4.04 5.70 2.67
N VAL A 166 -3.85 5.36 1.40
CA VAL A 166 -4.35 4.12 0.78
C VAL A 166 -3.64 2.90 1.34
N ASP A 167 -2.31 2.92 1.45
CA ASP A 167 -1.51 1.80 2.00
C ASP A 167 -2.02 1.40 3.38
N ARG A 168 -2.28 2.37 4.26
CA ARG A 168 -2.83 2.09 5.60
C ARG A 168 -4.16 1.35 5.55
N VAL A 169 -5.08 1.75 4.68
CA VAL A 169 -6.39 1.08 4.53
C VAL A 169 -6.20 -0.32 3.91
N PHE A 170 -5.32 -0.46 2.93
CA PHE A 170 -4.99 -1.74 2.30
C PHE A 170 -4.31 -2.70 3.28
N GLN A 171 -3.46 -2.22 4.18
CA GLN A 171 -2.87 -3.01 5.25
C GLN A 171 -3.94 -3.45 6.26
N GLU A 172 -4.87 -2.57 6.63
CA GLU A 172 -6.00 -2.96 7.48
C GLU A 172 -6.85 -4.05 6.81
N PHE A 173 -7.24 -3.83 5.56
CA PHE A 173 -7.97 -4.82 4.76
C PHE A 173 -7.20 -6.13 4.72
N ARG A 174 -5.94 -6.12 4.32
CA ARG A 174 -5.06 -7.30 4.28
C ARG A 174 -4.99 -8.02 5.61
N SER A 175 -4.94 -7.29 6.72
CA SER A 175 -4.81 -7.87 8.06
C SER A 175 -6.00 -8.75 8.47
N ARG A 176 -7.16 -8.61 7.82
CA ARG A 176 -8.38 -9.39 8.08
C ARG A 176 -8.34 -10.78 7.43
N PHE A 177 -7.37 -11.05 6.57
CA PHE A 177 -7.23 -12.30 5.82
C PHE A 177 -6.12 -13.19 6.41
N LEU A 178 -6.40 -14.49 6.55
CA LEU A 178 -5.49 -15.53 7.04
C LEU A 178 -4.79 -16.26 5.90
N GLY A 179 -5.43 -16.35 4.72
CA GLY A 179 -4.89 -17.04 3.55
C GLY A 179 -3.72 -16.30 2.89
N LYS A 180 -3.24 -16.86 1.77
CA LYS A 180 -2.20 -16.21 0.95
C LYS A 180 -2.71 -14.84 0.48
N SER A 181 -1.96 -13.80 0.78
CA SER A 181 -2.22 -12.44 0.33
C SER A 181 -0.90 -11.77 -0.04
N SER A 182 -0.88 -11.01 -1.13
CA SER A 182 0.28 -10.19 -1.47
C SER A 182 0.54 -9.20 -0.33
N PRO A 183 1.80 -8.77 -0.12
CA PRO A 183 2.03 -7.44 0.44
C PRO A 183 1.27 -6.37 -0.36
N VAL A 184 1.13 -5.18 0.21
CA VAL A 184 0.60 -4.05 -0.55
C VAL A 184 1.72 -3.60 -1.50
N HIS A 185 1.47 -3.75 -2.81
CA HIS A 185 2.45 -3.55 -3.86
C HIS A 185 2.18 -2.26 -4.60
N PHE A 186 3.24 -1.61 -5.07
CA PHE A 186 3.16 -0.61 -6.12
C PHE A 186 3.78 -1.18 -7.39
N PHE A 187 2.95 -1.55 -8.36
CA PHE A 187 3.40 -2.07 -9.63
C PHE A 187 3.77 -0.92 -10.55
N TRP A 188 5.06 -0.78 -10.84
CA TRP A 188 5.56 0.30 -11.69
C TRP A 188 5.18 0.12 -13.17
N GLY A 189 4.82 -1.09 -13.61
CA GLY A 189 4.39 -1.36 -14.99
C GLY A 189 3.10 -0.63 -15.32
N SER A 190 2.06 -0.90 -14.55
CA SER A 190 0.72 -0.33 -14.67
C SER A 190 0.53 0.97 -13.85
N PHE A 191 1.50 1.29 -12.99
CA PHE A 191 1.49 2.45 -12.08
C PHE A 191 0.30 2.45 -11.11
N ASP A 192 0.03 1.30 -10.52
CA ASP A 192 -1.03 1.10 -9.54
C ASP A 192 -0.49 0.66 -8.18
N HIS A 193 -1.25 0.97 -7.14
CA HIS A 193 -1.05 0.46 -5.80
C HIS A 193 -2.11 -0.58 -5.51
N ALA A 194 -1.75 -1.83 -5.19
CA ALA A 194 -2.71 -2.93 -5.11
C ALA A 194 -2.39 -3.93 -4.00
N VAL A 195 -3.45 -4.61 -3.55
CA VAL A 195 -3.38 -5.77 -2.66
C VAL A 195 -4.30 -6.88 -3.16
N THR A 196 -3.78 -8.10 -3.18
CA THR A 196 -4.46 -9.25 -3.78
C THR A 196 -4.57 -10.40 -2.79
N ARG A 197 -5.77 -10.94 -2.64
CA ARG A 197 -6.09 -12.13 -1.83
C ARG A 197 -6.29 -13.34 -2.75
N PHE A 198 -5.95 -14.51 -2.25
CA PHE A 198 -5.97 -15.75 -3.01
C PHE A 198 -6.88 -16.77 -2.33
N SER A 199 -7.69 -17.48 -3.10
CA SER A 199 -8.53 -18.57 -2.56
C SER A 199 -7.71 -19.81 -2.18
N GLY A 200 -6.51 -19.93 -2.78
CA GLY A 200 -5.66 -21.13 -2.70
C GLY A 200 -5.91 -22.13 -3.83
N ARG A 201 -6.99 -21.97 -4.62
CA ARG A 201 -7.27 -22.82 -5.79
C ARG A 201 -6.54 -22.31 -7.04
N PRO A 202 -6.10 -23.21 -7.94
CA PRO A 202 -5.59 -22.80 -9.25
C PRO A 202 -6.71 -22.16 -10.07
N ALA A 203 -6.37 -21.11 -10.84
CA ALA A 203 -7.31 -20.51 -11.78
C ALA A 203 -7.38 -21.33 -13.08
N PRO A 204 -8.52 -21.31 -13.80
CA PRO A 204 -8.59 -21.87 -15.14
C PRO A 204 -7.61 -21.17 -16.09
N GLU A 205 -7.09 -21.92 -17.06
CA GLU A 205 -6.15 -21.37 -18.03
C GLU A 205 -6.80 -20.27 -18.88
N ARG A 206 -6.09 -19.14 -19.01
CA ARG A 206 -6.49 -18.02 -19.87
C ARG A 206 -5.91 -18.23 -21.26
N SER A 207 -6.74 -18.64 -22.21
CA SER A 207 -6.33 -18.81 -23.60
C SER A 207 -5.75 -17.50 -24.17
N GLY A 208 -4.58 -17.58 -24.80
CA GLY A 208 -3.90 -16.42 -25.39
C GLY A 208 -3.16 -15.51 -24.39
N ALA A 209 -3.23 -15.79 -23.08
CA ALA A 209 -2.47 -15.02 -22.10
C ALA A 209 -0.96 -15.22 -22.30
N ASP A 210 -0.20 -14.12 -22.27
CA ASP A 210 1.25 -14.17 -22.27
C ASP A 210 1.80 -14.80 -20.97
N SER A 211 3.10 -15.06 -20.91
CA SER A 211 3.72 -15.72 -19.76
C SER A 211 3.66 -14.91 -18.47
N ILE A 212 3.65 -13.58 -18.55
CA ILE A 212 3.54 -12.68 -17.40
C ILE A 212 2.13 -12.80 -16.83
N THR A 213 1.11 -12.65 -17.67
CA THR A 213 -0.30 -12.76 -17.30
C THR A 213 -0.65 -14.14 -16.74
N ARG A 214 -0.15 -15.23 -17.35
CA ARG A 214 -0.36 -16.59 -16.83
C ARG A 214 0.21 -16.80 -15.44
N GLU A 215 1.39 -16.26 -15.16
CA GLU A 215 2.03 -16.38 -13.85
C GLU A 215 1.31 -15.50 -12.80
N ALA A 216 0.95 -14.27 -13.17
CA ALA A 216 0.21 -13.33 -12.30
C ALA A 216 -1.14 -13.91 -11.86
N TYR A 217 -1.86 -14.57 -12.77
CA TYR A 217 -3.19 -15.12 -12.55
C TYR A 217 -3.22 -16.65 -12.56
N SER A 218 -2.17 -17.31 -12.08
CA SER A 218 -2.11 -18.78 -11.98
C SER A 218 -3.07 -19.36 -10.92
N HIS A 219 -3.57 -18.53 -10.01
CA HIS A 219 -4.48 -18.89 -8.94
C HIS A 219 -5.70 -17.97 -8.95
N GLU A 220 -6.81 -18.41 -8.37
CA GLU A 220 -7.98 -17.55 -8.24
C GLU A 220 -7.68 -16.39 -7.28
N VAL A 221 -7.98 -15.16 -7.72
CA VAL A 221 -7.69 -13.95 -6.95
C VAL A 221 -8.88 -13.02 -6.83
N SER A 222 -8.84 -12.25 -5.75
CA SER A 222 -9.61 -11.03 -5.52
C SER A 222 -8.60 -9.91 -5.35
N SER A 223 -8.60 -8.95 -6.26
CA SER A 223 -7.67 -7.83 -6.25
C SER A 223 -8.41 -6.52 -6.02
N VAL A 224 -7.80 -5.62 -5.27
CA VAL A 224 -8.24 -4.23 -5.12
C VAL A 224 -7.02 -3.34 -5.25
N GLY A 225 -7.17 -2.21 -5.94
CA GLY A 225 -6.07 -1.28 -6.13
C GLY A 225 -6.51 0.15 -6.38
N PHE A 226 -5.52 1.00 -6.65
CA PHE A 226 -5.66 2.43 -6.87
C PHE A 226 -4.83 2.86 -8.07
N TRP A 227 -5.46 3.56 -9.02
CA TRP A 227 -4.81 4.28 -10.11
C TRP A 227 -4.81 5.78 -9.83
N PRO A 228 -3.68 6.48 -10.00
CA PRO A 228 -3.63 7.93 -9.83
C PRO A 228 -4.10 8.70 -11.07
N GLY A 229 -4.82 8.06 -12.00
CA GLY A 229 -5.33 8.69 -13.23
C GLY A 229 -5.19 7.88 -14.51
N ALA A 230 -4.74 6.62 -14.46
CA ALA A 230 -4.68 5.74 -15.61
C ALA A 230 -6.07 5.13 -15.92
N GLY A 231 -6.46 5.11 -17.20
CA GLY A 231 -7.58 4.30 -17.70
C GLY A 231 -8.99 4.91 -17.60
N ILE A 232 -9.20 5.96 -16.81
CA ILE A 232 -10.49 6.64 -16.62
C ILE A 232 -10.30 8.16 -16.38
N GLU A 233 -11.39 8.92 -16.19
CA GLU A 233 -11.41 10.40 -16.11
C GLU A 233 -10.67 11.02 -14.91
N GLY A 234 -10.13 10.21 -13.98
CA GLY A 234 -9.40 10.70 -12.81
C GLY A 234 -8.84 9.57 -11.95
N PRO A 235 -8.24 9.89 -10.80
CA PRO A 235 -7.79 8.87 -9.86
C PRO A 235 -8.97 8.05 -9.34
N ALA A 236 -8.81 6.74 -9.23
CA ALA A 236 -9.85 5.85 -8.71
C ALA A 236 -9.29 4.57 -8.13
N PHE A 237 -10.14 3.95 -7.33
CA PHE A 237 -9.98 2.61 -6.83
C PHE A 237 -10.68 1.63 -7.76
N TYR A 238 -10.12 0.44 -7.88
CA TYR A 238 -10.68 -0.62 -8.68
C TYR A 238 -10.68 -1.94 -7.90
N SER A 239 -11.60 -2.85 -8.24
CA SER A 239 -11.62 -4.19 -7.69
C SER A 239 -12.20 -5.20 -8.68
N TYR A 240 -11.54 -6.36 -8.76
CA TYR A 240 -11.96 -7.44 -9.65
C TYR A 240 -11.71 -8.82 -9.04
N MET A 241 -12.39 -9.80 -9.62
CA MET A 241 -12.19 -11.23 -9.38
C MET A 241 -11.59 -11.87 -10.63
N ALA A 242 -10.65 -12.78 -10.44
CA ALA A 242 -9.98 -13.46 -11.54
C ALA A 242 -9.86 -14.96 -11.20
N PRO A 243 -10.68 -15.84 -11.80
CA PRO A 243 -11.77 -15.54 -12.74
C PRO A 243 -12.94 -14.78 -12.07
N GLU A 244 -13.71 -14.05 -12.87
CA GLU A 244 -14.95 -13.40 -12.41
C GLU A 244 -16.04 -14.46 -12.19
N PRO A 245 -16.63 -14.59 -10.98
CA PRO A 245 -17.73 -15.52 -10.76
C PRO A 245 -19.05 -14.97 -11.32
N PRO A 246 -19.98 -15.84 -11.79
CA PRO A 246 -21.30 -15.41 -12.22
C PRO A 246 -22.03 -14.59 -11.14
N GLY A 247 -22.69 -13.50 -11.52
CA GLY A 247 -23.40 -12.60 -10.60
C GLY A 247 -22.53 -11.50 -9.98
N PHE A 248 -21.21 -11.49 -10.22
CA PHE A 248 -20.30 -10.53 -9.59
C PHE A 248 -20.59 -9.10 -10.04
N ARG A 249 -20.73 -8.90 -11.36
CA ARG A 249 -20.99 -7.57 -11.96
C ARG A 249 -22.33 -6.95 -11.53
N GLU A 250 -23.31 -7.76 -11.14
CA GLU A 250 -24.62 -7.31 -10.65
C GLU A 250 -24.67 -7.10 -9.13
N SER A 251 -23.60 -7.45 -8.41
CA SER A 251 -23.56 -7.37 -6.95
C SER A 251 -23.63 -5.93 -6.46
N ARG A 252 -24.41 -5.70 -5.40
CA ARG A 252 -24.39 -4.41 -4.70
C ARG A 252 -23.15 -4.34 -3.82
N VAL A 253 -22.29 -3.39 -4.12
CA VAL A 253 -21.09 -3.08 -3.35
C VAL A 253 -21.26 -1.73 -2.65
N ARG A 254 -20.39 -1.45 -1.68
CA ARG A 254 -20.36 -0.20 -0.93
C ARG A 254 -19.06 0.55 -1.24
N PRO A 255 -19.01 1.88 -1.07
CA PRO A 255 -20.15 2.78 -0.87
C PRO A 255 -21.06 2.82 -2.11
N ASP A 256 -22.25 3.41 -2.01
CA ASP A 256 -23.22 3.48 -3.13
C ASP A 256 -22.69 4.19 -4.38
N ALA A 257 -21.60 4.99 -4.23
CA ALA A 257 -20.89 5.62 -5.34
C ALA A 257 -20.06 4.64 -6.18
N ALA A 258 -19.75 3.44 -5.67
CA ALA A 258 -19.01 2.43 -6.42
C ALA A 258 -19.88 1.81 -7.52
N THR A 259 -19.33 1.71 -8.73
CA THR A 259 -20.06 1.24 -9.93
C THR A 259 -19.24 0.19 -10.67
N TYR A 260 -19.91 -0.74 -11.37
CA TYR A 260 -19.21 -1.71 -12.22
C TYR A 260 -18.95 -1.12 -13.60
N HIS A 261 -17.70 -1.22 -14.10
CA HIS A 261 -17.28 -0.73 -15.39
C HIS A 261 -17.16 -1.88 -16.41
N PRO A 262 -18.13 -2.08 -17.33
CA PRO A 262 -18.22 -3.28 -18.15
C PRO A 262 -17.03 -3.54 -19.09
N GLN A 263 -16.37 -2.48 -19.57
CA GLN A 263 -15.23 -2.61 -20.48
C GLN A 263 -13.95 -3.03 -19.76
N LEU A 264 -13.80 -2.65 -18.49
CA LEU A 264 -12.66 -3.05 -17.65
C LEU A 264 -12.93 -4.40 -16.98
N ASN A 265 -14.21 -4.75 -16.77
CA ASN A 265 -14.68 -5.87 -15.96
C ASN A 265 -14.29 -5.73 -14.48
N GLU A 266 -14.41 -4.51 -13.95
CA GLU A 266 -14.00 -4.18 -12.60
C GLU A 266 -15.02 -3.24 -11.95
N PHE A 267 -15.14 -3.32 -10.62
CA PHE A 267 -15.79 -2.27 -9.85
C PHE A 267 -14.85 -1.07 -9.72
N ILE A 268 -15.37 0.13 -9.90
CA ILE A 268 -14.66 1.41 -9.83
C ILE A 268 -15.30 2.29 -8.75
N LEU A 269 -14.46 2.95 -7.96
CA LEU A 269 -14.85 3.99 -7.02
C LEU A 269 -13.92 5.19 -7.19
N MET A 270 -14.47 6.36 -7.52
CA MET A 270 -13.64 7.53 -7.78
C MET A 270 -12.95 8.01 -6.50
N TYR A 271 -11.71 8.47 -6.64
CA TYR A 271 -10.95 9.02 -5.52
C TYR A 271 -11.66 10.19 -4.84
N ASP A 272 -12.32 11.05 -5.64
CA ASP A 272 -13.02 12.22 -5.12
C ASP A 272 -14.25 11.86 -4.29
N ASP A 273 -14.92 10.73 -4.57
CA ASP A 273 -16.02 10.22 -3.74
C ASP A 273 -15.50 9.76 -2.36
N VAL A 274 -14.34 9.09 -2.35
CA VAL A 274 -13.68 8.66 -1.10
C VAL A 274 -13.20 9.87 -0.30
N ARG A 275 -12.52 10.81 -0.94
CA ARG A 275 -12.02 12.05 -0.33
C ARG A 275 -13.16 12.91 0.24
N GLY A 276 -14.30 12.95 -0.44
CA GLY A 276 -15.48 13.70 -0.02
C GLY A 276 -16.32 13.03 1.07
N ALA A 277 -16.03 11.78 1.41
CA ALA A 277 -16.76 11.05 2.43
C ALA A 277 -16.47 11.56 3.85
N THR A 278 -17.41 11.36 4.77
CA THR A 278 -17.23 11.71 6.21
C THR A 278 -16.02 11.01 6.85
N SER A 279 -15.72 9.79 6.40
CA SER A 279 -14.50 9.05 6.75
C SER A 279 -13.97 8.38 5.47
N PRO A 280 -12.97 8.99 4.81
CA PRO A 280 -12.35 8.42 3.63
C PRO A 280 -11.79 7.01 3.87
N CYS A 281 -11.22 6.75 5.05
CA CYS A 281 -10.75 5.42 5.40
C CYS A 281 -11.87 4.38 5.45
N ALA A 282 -12.98 4.70 6.11
CA ALA A 282 -14.11 3.79 6.20
C ALA A 282 -14.72 3.53 4.82
N ALA A 283 -14.90 4.57 4.01
CA ALA A 283 -15.45 4.45 2.66
C ALA A 283 -14.59 3.54 1.77
N LEU A 284 -13.26 3.73 1.77
CA LEU A 284 -12.35 2.88 1.01
C LEU A 284 -12.32 1.44 1.55
N LEU A 285 -12.36 1.27 2.87
CA LEU A 285 -12.36 -0.06 3.47
C LEU A 285 -13.66 -0.83 3.18
N ASP A 286 -14.79 -0.14 3.17
CA ASP A 286 -16.09 -0.69 2.78
C ASP A 286 -16.09 -1.12 1.31
N PHE A 287 -15.41 -0.36 0.44
CA PHE A 287 -15.17 -0.77 -0.95
C PHE A 287 -14.37 -2.06 -1.03
N CYS A 288 -13.16 -2.08 -0.44
CA CYS A 288 -12.31 -3.27 -0.42
C CYS A 288 -13.04 -4.51 0.14
N GLN A 289 -13.78 -4.34 1.24
CA GLN A 289 -14.46 -5.45 1.89
C GLN A 289 -15.68 -5.91 1.10
N SER A 290 -16.55 -5.00 0.66
CA SER A 290 -17.81 -5.39 0.00
C SER A 290 -17.58 -6.04 -1.37
N THR A 291 -16.60 -5.58 -2.15
CA THR A 291 -16.24 -6.22 -3.44
C THR A 291 -15.64 -7.60 -3.21
N TYR A 292 -14.73 -7.75 -2.23
CA TYR A 292 -14.19 -9.05 -1.85
C TYR A 292 -15.29 -10.01 -1.38
N GLU A 293 -16.23 -9.56 -0.54
CA GLU A 293 -17.28 -10.42 -0.02
C GLU A 293 -18.22 -10.90 -1.11
N ALA A 294 -18.62 -10.02 -2.03
CA ALA A 294 -19.44 -10.37 -3.18
C ALA A 294 -18.74 -11.45 -4.03
N GLY A 295 -17.47 -11.22 -4.38
CA GLY A 295 -16.68 -12.15 -5.18
C GLY A 295 -16.44 -13.49 -4.49
N ALA A 296 -15.99 -13.48 -3.23
CA ALA A 296 -15.67 -14.68 -2.46
C ALA A 296 -16.90 -15.54 -2.18
N GLN A 297 -18.08 -14.93 -1.95
CA GLN A 297 -19.34 -15.67 -1.78
C GLN A 297 -19.78 -16.35 -3.08
N LEU A 298 -19.80 -15.61 -4.20
CA LEU A 298 -20.22 -16.13 -5.50
C LEU A 298 -19.24 -17.18 -6.06
N ALA A 299 -17.95 -17.03 -5.78
CA ALA A 299 -16.93 -18.00 -6.16
C ALA A 299 -16.79 -19.17 -5.17
N HIS A 300 -17.62 -19.23 -4.12
CA HIS A 300 -17.58 -20.28 -3.09
C HIS A 300 -16.18 -20.48 -2.49
N TRP A 301 -15.52 -19.38 -2.09
CA TRP A 301 -14.27 -19.45 -1.35
C TRP A 301 -14.53 -19.95 0.08
N ASP A 302 -13.58 -20.67 0.67
CA ASP A 302 -13.65 -21.11 2.07
C ASP A 302 -13.37 -19.92 3.01
N ARG A 303 -14.33 -19.01 3.13
CA ARG A 303 -14.22 -17.79 3.93
C ARG A 303 -13.93 -18.07 5.40
N GLN A 304 -14.40 -19.20 5.93
CA GLN A 304 -14.16 -19.58 7.32
C GLN A 304 -12.69 -19.91 7.57
N ALA A 305 -12.01 -20.58 6.63
CA ALA A 305 -10.58 -20.83 6.71
C ALA A 305 -9.72 -19.61 6.35
N LEU A 306 -10.24 -18.72 5.50
CA LEU A 306 -9.49 -17.62 4.91
C LEU A 306 -9.59 -16.29 5.69
N GLU A 307 -10.57 -16.12 6.57
CA GLU A 307 -10.82 -14.85 7.27
C GLU A 307 -10.56 -14.98 8.77
N LYS A 308 -10.07 -13.89 9.37
CA LYS A 308 -10.00 -13.81 10.82
C LYS A 308 -11.41 -13.83 11.40
N PRO A 309 -11.68 -14.62 12.45
CA PRO A 309 -12.93 -14.51 13.18
C PRO A 309 -13.11 -13.07 13.66
N SER A 310 -14.30 -12.51 13.47
CA SER A 310 -14.66 -11.23 14.09
C SER A 310 -14.53 -11.40 15.60
N LEU A 311 -13.49 -10.84 16.21
CA LEU A 311 -13.34 -10.88 17.66
C LEU A 311 -14.57 -10.20 18.26
N PRO A 312 -15.37 -10.86 19.12
CA PRO A 312 -16.34 -10.14 19.92
C PRO A 312 -15.57 -9.07 20.70
N CYS A 313 -16.08 -7.85 20.75
CA CYS A 313 -15.48 -6.73 21.47
C CYS A 313 -15.38 -7.09 22.96
N ARG A 314 -14.31 -7.78 23.34
CA ARG A 314 -13.90 -8.00 24.71
C ARG A 314 -12.59 -7.27 24.86
N VAL A 315 -12.61 -6.24 25.70
CA VAL A 315 -11.41 -5.63 26.26
C VAL A 315 -10.74 -6.70 27.13
N THR A 316 -9.98 -7.60 26.51
CA THR A 316 -9.06 -8.45 27.24
C THR A 316 -7.77 -7.67 27.42
N LYS A 317 -7.42 -7.38 28.67
CA LYS A 317 -6.06 -7.00 29.06
C LYS A 317 -5.16 -8.20 28.76
N THR A 318 -4.74 -8.36 27.52
CA THR A 318 -3.83 -9.44 27.14
C THR A 318 -2.42 -8.94 27.43
N PRO A 319 -1.64 -9.57 28.33
CA PRO A 319 -0.23 -9.26 28.49
C PRO A 319 0.48 -9.62 27.18
N TRP A 320 1.33 -8.73 26.68
CA TRP A 320 2.14 -8.98 25.48
C TRP A 320 3.15 -10.09 25.78
N TYR A 321 2.83 -11.34 25.41
CA TYR A 321 3.81 -12.42 25.38
C TYR A 321 4.46 -12.47 24.01
N TRP A 322 5.70 -11.98 23.93
CA TRP A 322 6.58 -12.29 22.81
C TRP A 322 6.91 -13.78 22.83
N TRP A 323 6.49 -14.52 21.81
CA TRP A 323 6.87 -15.91 21.64
C TRP A 323 8.32 -16.00 21.16
N CYS A 324 9.25 -16.23 22.09
CA CYS A 324 10.58 -16.74 21.77
C CYS A 324 10.44 -18.23 21.40
N TRP A 325 10.50 -18.55 20.11
CA TRP A 325 10.79 -19.93 19.70
C TRP A 325 12.22 -20.28 20.17
N GLY A 326 12.32 -21.20 21.13
CA GLY A 326 13.59 -21.84 21.47
C GLY A 326 14.54 -21.05 22.37
N SER A 327 14.10 -20.61 23.55
CA SER A 327 15.01 -20.57 24.72
C SER A 327 14.21 -20.48 26.03
N ARG A 328 14.53 -21.36 26.98
CA ARG A 328 14.04 -21.24 28.36
C ARG A 328 14.65 -19.99 28.99
N ARG A 329 13.98 -18.86 28.91
CA ARG A 329 14.14 -17.70 29.81
C ARG A 329 12.92 -16.80 29.68
N CYS A 330 12.00 -16.94 30.64
CA CYS A 330 10.91 -16.01 30.83
C CYS A 330 11.48 -14.67 31.33
N TRP A 331 11.20 -13.58 30.61
CA TRP A 331 11.38 -12.22 31.11
C TRP A 331 10.00 -11.64 31.48
N GLY A 332 9.95 -10.95 32.61
CA GLY A 332 8.72 -10.44 33.23
C GLY A 332 8.07 -9.27 32.48
N PRO A 333 6.85 -8.87 32.89
CA PRO A 333 6.06 -7.85 32.20
C PRO A 333 6.72 -6.47 32.27
N ILE A 334 6.70 -5.76 31.14
CA ILE A 334 7.01 -4.32 31.07
C ILE A 334 5.72 -3.58 31.47
N GLU A 335 5.69 -3.03 32.67
CA GLU A 335 4.64 -2.09 33.08
C GLU A 335 4.90 -0.72 32.45
N SER A 336 4.08 -0.33 31.46
CA SER A 336 3.97 1.06 31.04
C SER A 336 3.05 1.81 32.01
N SER A 337 3.61 2.60 32.92
CA SER A 337 2.82 3.48 33.79
C SER A 337 2.33 4.70 33.00
N CYS A 338 1.01 4.78 32.79
CA CYS A 338 0.37 6.01 32.37
C CYS A 338 0.08 6.84 33.63
N ALA A 339 0.86 7.90 33.84
CA ALA A 339 0.68 8.81 34.96
C ALA A 339 -0.61 9.63 34.79
N CYS A 340 -1.67 9.26 35.50
CA CYS A 340 -2.81 10.12 35.76
C CYS A 340 -3.03 10.20 37.28
N THR A 341 -2.22 11.02 37.95
CA THR A 341 -2.32 11.28 39.39
C THR A 341 -3.47 12.25 39.68
N ARG A 342 -4.65 11.75 40.04
CA ARG A 342 -5.57 12.46 40.93
C ARG A 342 -5.38 11.95 42.36
N ARG A 343 -4.62 12.72 43.16
CA ARG A 343 -4.50 12.55 44.61
C ARG A 343 -5.87 12.78 45.26
N VAL A 344 -6.41 11.77 45.92
CA VAL A 344 -7.37 11.96 47.01
C VAL A 344 -6.63 11.65 48.31
N ARG A 345 -6.53 12.66 49.19
CA ARG A 345 -5.88 12.56 50.51
C ARG A 345 -6.76 11.72 51.44
N GLY A 346 -6.20 10.64 52.00
CA GLY A 346 -6.75 9.98 53.19
C GLY A 346 -6.37 10.75 54.47
N PRO A 347 -7.20 10.76 55.54
CA PRO A 347 -6.86 11.45 56.79
C PRO A 347 -5.90 10.62 57.64
N ARG A 348 -4.98 11.32 58.32
CA ARG A 348 -4.07 10.79 59.34
C ARG A 348 -4.85 10.44 60.62
N ALA A 349 -4.50 9.32 61.24
CA ALA A 349 -4.91 8.97 62.60
C ALA A 349 -4.08 9.74 63.65
N SER A 350 -4.75 10.26 64.67
CA SER A 350 -4.16 10.70 65.95
C SER A 350 -5.08 10.31 67.11
N ARG A 351 -4.43 9.84 68.18
CA ARG A 351 -4.92 9.21 69.42
C ARG A 351 -5.86 10.10 70.27
N ALA A 352 -6.75 9.50 71.07
CA ALA A 352 -6.60 9.29 72.55
C ALA A 352 -7.94 9.29 73.34
N TRP A 353 -7.94 8.52 74.46
CA TRP A 353 -8.88 8.45 75.62
C TRP A 353 -10.21 7.69 75.42
N GLY A 354 -10.71 6.84 76.32
CA GLY A 354 -10.39 6.45 77.70
C GLY A 354 -11.37 5.34 78.18
N GLU A 355 -11.06 4.72 79.32
CA GLU A 355 -11.68 3.53 79.96
C GLU A 355 -13.18 3.60 80.31
N ALA A 356 -13.87 2.45 80.36
CA ALA A 356 -14.43 1.83 81.58
C ALA A 356 -15.44 0.69 81.27
N ASP A 357 -15.23 -0.47 81.91
CA ASP A 357 -16.15 -1.62 82.06
C ASP A 357 -17.37 -1.26 82.97
N PRO A 358 -18.41 -2.13 83.09
CA PRO A 358 -18.34 -3.40 83.84
C PRO A 358 -18.52 -4.68 83.01
#